data_AF-A0A7R7AYC7-F1
#
_entry.id   AF-A0A7R7AYC7-F1
#
_cell.length_a   1.000
_cell.length_b   1.000
_cell.length_c   1.000
_cell.angle_alpha   90.00
_cell.angle_beta   90.00
_cell.angle_gamma   90.00
#
_symmetry.space_group_name_H-M   'P 1'
#
loop_
_entity.id
_entity.type
_entity.pdbx_description
1 polymer ?
#
loop_
_entity_poly.entity_id
_entity_poly.type
_entity_poly.pdbx_seq_one_letter_code
_entity_poly.pdbx_strand_id
1 'polypeptide(L)'
;MKTKMTHAMRMELANAVRDRYAAATTKDKRRILEEFIAATGYHEKSAIRVLNSHPEAKHRQTRQRPSLYDEAARGTLIVLWEASDRVCGKRLKALLPILLPALERNGHLKLEEEIRHKILSMSAATIDRLLQMPRRTMRTKKPPRVMPEPRRRIKMRTFADWNEPLPGSMEMDLVAHCGEANRGSYVHSLVLTDIASGWTEAAPIVVREGTLVVETLDRIRTGLPFALRALDVDNGSEFVNNRLIEYCLGHGIELTRSRPYRKNDQAWIEQKNGAVVRKLMGYRRFEGLAAARAITRLYAASRLFVNFFQPSFKLAAKQRDGAKVAKRYHPPQSPCERLLQAEAIPMAAKNKLREIAGDLDPLKLLEEMRAVQAYLAALADGETPPPATSEPPNLAAFVASLSSAWHAGEIRPTFSIEAKPRYLRSLQKLSTQTLIASPSPTLKPVIPPTPPATMQEKPKPVYAEPGQARVQALRMVWPIVCRRLEEFPNINATQLFEELCVQFPGRFTRKQYKTLVRRVNLWRQAARARGVVVGPKTYRRLNDKPRGRRPDIFKDHWEEMARCLEERPDQTALELLVEFQVRYPGRYSLHQLHTLQKRVRAWRQQAVQRLIGEVSSLAPYVASDSARLASG
;
A
#
# COMPACT_ATOMS: atom_id res chain seq x y z
N MET A 1 -27.75 -51.32 3.45
CA MET A 1 -28.09 -49.89 3.66
C MET A 1 -29.48 -49.64 3.09
N LYS A 2 -30.51 -49.36 3.91
CA LYS A 2 -31.86 -49.02 3.40
C LYS A 2 -31.82 -47.62 2.80
N THR A 3 -32.06 -47.52 1.49
CA THR A 3 -32.13 -46.25 0.74
C THR A 3 -33.25 -45.40 1.32
N LYS A 4 -32.93 -44.34 2.07
CA LYS A 4 -33.95 -43.45 2.63
C LYS A 4 -34.57 -42.64 1.48
N MET A 5 -35.87 -42.80 1.23
CA MET A 5 -36.62 -42.00 0.24
C MET A 5 -36.39 -40.50 0.48
N THR A 6 -36.10 -39.76 -0.59
CA THR A 6 -35.92 -38.31 -0.54
C THR A 6 -37.26 -37.59 -0.27
N HIS A 7 -37.20 -36.35 0.22
CA HIS A 7 -38.41 -35.57 0.51
C HIS A 7 -39.31 -35.38 -0.72
N ALA A 8 -38.71 -35.18 -1.90
CA ALA A 8 -39.45 -35.03 -3.16
C ALA A 8 -40.24 -36.31 -3.49
N MET A 9 -39.60 -37.48 -3.42
CA MET A 9 -40.25 -38.78 -3.67
C MET A 9 -41.37 -39.08 -2.66
N ARG A 10 -41.19 -38.68 -1.39
CA ARG A 10 -42.25 -38.82 -0.37
C ARG A 10 -43.45 -37.93 -0.68
N MET A 11 -43.23 -36.72 -1.21
CA MET A 11 -44.30 -35.80 -1.60
C MET A 11 -45.03 -36.28 -2.86
N GLU A 12 -44.31 -36.85 -3.80
CA GLU A 12 -44.89 -37.45 -5.02
C GLU A 12 -45.76 -38.67 -4.67
N LEU A 13 -45.24 -39.57 -3.82
CA LEU A 13 -46.03 -40.69 -3.29
C LEU A 13 -47.25 -40.21 -2.49
N ALA A 14 -47.10 -39.15 -1.69
CA ALA A 14 -48.21 -38.56 -0.96
C ALA A 14 -49.30 -38.05 -1.91
N ASN A 15 -48.92 -37.34 -2.98
CA ASN A 15 -49.87 -36.86 -3.98
C ASN A 15 -50.62 -38.00 -4.66
N ALA A 16 -49.92 -39.09 -5.03
CA ALA A 16 -50.54 -40.25 -5.66
C ALA A 16 -51.50 -41.03 -4.73
N VAL A 17 -51.23 -41.04 -3.42
CA VAL A 17 -52.01 -41.81 -2.43
C VAL A 17 -53.17 -40.99 -1.85
N ARG A 18 -53.15 -39.66 -1.96
CA ARG A 18 -54.15 -38.74 -1.37
C ARG A 18 -55.58 -39.06 -1.79
N ASP A 19 -55.84 -39.18 -3.08
CA ASP A 19 -57.20 -39.37 -3.58
C ASP A 19 -57.75 -40.74 -3.15
N ARG A 20 -56.88 -41.77 -3.18
CA ARG A 20 -57.18 -43.11 -2.66
C ARG A 20 -57.46 -43.10 -1.17
N TYR A 21 -56.70 -42.33 -0.40
CA TYR A 21 -56.90 -42.19 1.05
C TYR A 21 -58.19 -41.41 1.36
N ALA A 22 -58.51 -40.35 0.63
CA ALA A 22 -59.68 -39.53 0.84
C ALA A 22 -60.99 -40.31 0.59
N ALA A 23 -61.04 -41.09 -0.50
CA ALA A 23 -62.20 -41.88 -0.91
C ALA A 23 -62.38 -43.22 -0.16
N ALA A 24 -61.39 -43.66 0.63
CA ALA A 24 -61.41 -44.95 1.31
C ALA A 24 -62.33 -45.01 2.54
N THR A 25 -62.86 -46.20 2.84
CA THR A 25 -63.61 -46.50 4.07
C THR A 25 -62.70 -46.43 5.31
N THR A 26 -63.26 -46.39 6.51
CA THR A 26 -62.48 -46.25 7.76
C THR A 26 -61.46 -47.38 7.95
N LYS A 27 -61.78 -48.61 7.55
CA LYS A 27 -60.88 -49.77 7.62
C LYS A 27 -59.77 -49.69 6.57
N ASP A 28 -60.11 -49.27 5.35
CA ASP A 28 -59.16 -49.13 4.25
C ASP A 28 -58.20 -47.95 4.44
N LYS A 29 -58.67 -46.84 5.04
CA LYS A 29 -57.84 -45.71 5.43
C LYS A 29 -56.70 -46.13 6.34
N ARG A 30 -56.99 -46.98 7.34
CA ARG A 30 -55.95 -47.49 8.25
C ARG A 30 -54.89 -48.30 7.51
N ARG A 31 -55.30 -49.19 6.60
CA ARG A 31 -54.36 -49.98 5.78
C ARG A 31 -53.51 -49.10 4.87
N ILE A 32 -54.12 -48.14 4.18
CA ILE A 32 -53.41 -47.18 3.30
C ILE A 32 -52.42 -46.33 4.12
N LEU A 33 -52.80 -45.93 5.33
CA LEU A 33 -51.95 -45.17 6.23
C LEU A 33 -50.74 -45.97 6.71
N GLU A 34 -50.94 -47.24 7.10
CA GLU A 34 -49.87 -48.15 7.52
C GLU A 34 -48.87 -48.42 6.38
N GLU A 35 -49.36 -48.67 5.16
CA GLU A 35 -48.54 -48.81 3.95
C GLU A 35 -47.71 -47.55 3.67
N PHE A 36 -48.34 -46.39 3.75
CA PHE A 36 -47.67 -45.11 3.51
C PHE A 36 -46.62 -44.79 4.57
N ILE A 37 -46.88 -45.10 5.85
CA ILE A 37 -45.92 -44.97 6.95
C ILE A 37 -44.74 -45.92 6.75
N ALA A 38 -45.00 -47.18 6.39
CA ALA A 38 -43.95 -48.17 6.16
C ALA A 38 -43.02 -47.76 5.00
N ALA A 39 -43.57 -47.19 3.93
CA ALA A 39 -42.79 -46.73 2.77
C ALA A 39 -42.01 -45.43 3.05
N THR A 40 -42.64 -44.44 3.68
CA THR A 40 -42.06 -43.09 3.84
C THR A 40 -41.30 -42.88 5.15
N GLY A 41 -41.57 -43.70 6.17
CA GLY A 41 -41.09 -43.52 7.54
C GLY A 41 -41.68 -42.29 8.24
N TYR A 42 -42.84 -41.79 7.80
CA TYR A 42 -43.54 -40.72 8.52
C TYR A 42 -44.12 -41.23 9.85
N HIS A 43 -44.12 -40.36 10.87
CA HIS A 43 -44.93 -40.59 12.05
C HIS A 43 -46.43 -40.54 11.69
N GLU A 44 -47.26 -41.38 12.32
CA GLU A 44 -48.68 -41.55 11.99
C GLU A 44 -49.46 -40.23 11.89
N LYS A 45 -49.40 -39.38 12.92
CA LYS A 45 -50.02 -38.04 12.91
C LYS A 45 -49.51 -37.13 11.77
N SER A 46 -48.26 -37.31 11.33
CA SER A 46 -47.69 -36.55 10.22
C SER A 46 -48.15 -37.09 8.87
N ALA A 47 -48.24 -38.41 8.73
CA ALA A 47 -48.78 -39.07 7.54
C ALA A 47 -50.25 -38.69 7.30
N ILE A 48 -51.09 -38.74 8.34
CA ILE A 48 -52.49 -38.28 8.28
C ILE A 48 -52.55 -36.82 7.83
N ARG A 49 -51.71 -35.94 8.40
CA ARG A 49 -51.68 -34.52 8.02
C ARG A 49 -51.29 -34.30 6.57
N VAL A 50 -50.33 -35.08 6.06
CA VAL A 50 -49.81 -34.97 4.68
C VAL A 50 -50.82 -35.54 3.67
N LEU A 51 -51.56 -36.59 4.01
CA LEU A 51 -52.59 -37.20 3.17
C LEU A 51 -53.91 -36.42 3.21
N ASN A 52 -54.19 -35.65 4.26
CA ASN A 52 -55.36 -34.78 4.34
C ASN A 52 -55.08 -33.33 3.93
N SER A 53 -53.82 -32.95 3.68
CA SER A 53 -53.49 -31.60 3.20
C SER A 53 -53.68 -31.50 1.69
N HIS A 54 -54.52 -30.56 1.23
CA HIS A 54 -54.59 -30.21 -0.19
C HIS A 54 -53.27 -29.54 -0.63
N PRO A 55 -52.81 -29.77 -1.88
CA PRO A 55 -51.64 -29.11 -2.45
C PRO A 55 -51.95 -27.66 -2.82
N GLU A 56 -52.51 -26.87 -1.91
CA GLU A 56 -52.53 -25.43 -2.09
C GLU A 56 -51.13 -24.89 -1.82
N ALA A 57 -50.63 -24.07 -2.75
CA ALA A 57 -49.41 -23.32 -2.55
C ALA A 57 -49.59 -22.47 -1.30
N LYS A 58 -48.91 -22.83 -0.20
CA LYS A 58 -48.87 -22.01 1.01
C LYS A 58 -48.27 -20.65 0.64
N HIS A 59 -49.12 -19.68 0.31
CA HIS A 59 -48.72 -18.29 0.28
C HIS A 59 -48.29 -17.94 1.70
N ARG A 60 -46.98 -17.75 1.90
CA ARG A 60 -46.47 -17.18 3.14
C ARG A 60 -47.15 -15.84 3.33
N GLN A 61 -48.13 -15.78 4.22
CA GLN A 61 -48.65 -14.51 4.72
C GLN A 61 -47.52 -13.83 5.49
N THR A 62 -46.73 -13.02 4.78
CA THR A 62 -45.83 -12.07 5.42
C THR A 62 -46.69 -11.06 6.16
N ARG A 63 -46.77 -11.19 7.49
CA ARG A 63 -47.30 -10.13 8.36
C ARG A 63 -46.65 -8.80 7.95
N GLN A 64 -47.42 -7.91 7.32
CA GLN A 64 -47.00 -6.55 7.03
C GLN A 64 -47.09 -5.75 8.33
N ARG A 65 -46.12 -5.94 9.23
CA ARG A 65 -45.96 -5.00 10.34
C ARG A 65 -45.48 -3.66 9.75
N PRO A 66 -46.04 -2.52 10.20
CA PRO A 66 -45.49 -1.22 9.85
C PRO A 66 -43.98 -1.21 10.12
N SER A 67 -43.18 -0.83 9.12
CA SER A 67 -41.74 -0.76 9.29
C SER A 67 -41.42 0.39 10.25
N LEU A 68 -40.75 0.10 11.36
CA LEU A 68 -40.24 1.11 12.30
C LEU A 68 -39.35 2.16 11.59
N TYR A 69 -38.72 1.77 10.49
CA TYR A 69 -37.92 2.64 9.64
C TYR A 69 -38.66 2.84 8.33
N ASP A 70 -39.29 4.01 8.20
CA ASP A 70 -39.99 4.49 7.01
C ASP A 70 -39.01 4.79 5.84
N GLU A 71 -39.56 5.14 4.68
CA GLU A 71 -38.75 5.46 3.50
C GLU A 71 -37.87 6.72 3.72
N ALA A 72 -38.27 7.65 4.59
CA ALA A 72 -37.48 8.83 4.91
C ALA A 72 -36.20 8.45 5.68
N ALA A 73 -36.32 7.59 6.71
CA ALA A 73 -35.17 7.03 7.42
C ALA A 73 -34.27 6.19 6.50
N ARG A 74 -34.87 5.43 5.57
CA ARG A 74 -34.11 4.66 4.58
C ARG A 74 -33.36 5.54 3.59
N GLY A 75 -34.00 6.58 3.06
CA GLY A 75 -33.37 7.55 2.15
C GLY A 75 -32.20 8.28 2.82
N THR A 76 -32.40 8.74 4.06
CA THR A 76 -31.35 9.35 4.88
C THR A 76 -30.17 8.40 5.09
N LEU A 77 -30.44 7.14 5.41
CA LEU A 77 -29.40 6.13 5.58
C LEU A 77 -28.58 5.89 4.29
N ILE A 78 -29.21 5.96 3.11
CA ILE A 78 -28.51 5.83 1.83
C ILE A 78 -27.54 7.00 1.63
N VAL A 79 -27.96 8.24 1.88
CA VAL A 79 -27.10 9.42 1.78
C VAL A 79 -25.92 9.31 2.75
N LEU A 80 -26.15 8.92 4.00
CA LEU A 80 -25.09 8.72 5.00
C LEU A 80 -24.13 7.59 4.61
N TRP A 81 -24.65 6.51 4.01
CA TRP A 81 -23.83 5.42 3.50
C TRP A 81 -22.95 5.87 2.32
N GLU A 82 -23.47 6.69 1.43
CA GLU A 82 -22.71 7.27 0.31
C GLU A 82 -21.64 8.26 0.80
N ALA A 83 -22.02 9.16 1.71
CA ALA A 83 -21.11 10.08 2.40
C ALA A 83 -19.98 9.37 3.15
N SER A 84 -20.22 8.14 3.60
CA SER A 84 -19.21 7.30 4.26
C SER A 84 -18.25 6.59 3.29
N ASP A 85 -18.32 6.86 1.98
CA ASP A 85 -17.61 6.09 0.95
C ASP A 85 -17.95 4.58 0.99
N ARG A 86 -19.24 4.31 1.25
CA ARG A 86 -19.91 3.00 1.19
C ARG A 86 -19.37 1.93 2.14
N VAL A 87 -19.11 2.27 3.41
CA VAL A 87 -18.64 1.27 4.39
C VAL A 87 -19.71 0.23 4.75
N CYS A 88 -19.30 -0.91 5.32
CA CYS A 88 -20.23 -1.95 5.78
C CYS A 88 -21.00 -1.51 7.03
N GLY A 89 -22.17 -2.11 7.31
CA GLY A 89 -23.10 -1.59 8.31
C GLY A 89 -22.54 -1.56 9.74
N LYS A 90 -21.63 -2.47 10.08
CA LYS A 90 -20.91 -2.44 11.36
C LYS A 90 -20.00 -1.22 11.50
N ARG A 91 -19.29 -0.83 10.43
CA ARG A 91 -18.44 0.36 10.40
C ARG A 91 -19.29 1.62 10.31
N LEU A 92 -20.36 1.60 9.51
CA LEU A 92 -21.30 2.71 9.39
C LEU A 92 -21.93 3.03 10.75
N LYS A 93 -22.40 2.02 11.49
CA LYS A 93 -22.95 2.21 12.84
C LYS A 93 -22.01 2.97 13.76
N ALA A 94 -20.73 2.61 13.77
CA ALA A 94 -19.73 3.31 14.59
C ALA A 94 -19.41 4.71 14.07
N LEU A 95 -19.54 4.95 12.76
CA LEU A 95 -19.30 6.24 12.13
C LEU A 95 -20.46 7.23 12.33
N LEU A 96 -21.72 6.77 12.38
CA LEU A 96 -22.91 7.62 12.42
C LEU A 96 -22.86 8.70 13.52
N PRO A 97 -22.43 8.42 14.77
CA PRO A 97 -22.31 9.45 15.82
C PRO A 97 -21.30 10.56 15.52
N ILE A 98 -20.36 10.34 14.59
CA ILE A 98 -19.34 11.31 14.20
C ILE A 98 -19.77 12.03 12.91
N LEU A 99 -20.23 11.26 11.93
CA LEU A 99 -20.58 11.76 10.60
C LEU A 99 -21.81 12.67 10.66
N LEU A 100 -22.85 12.29 11.40
CA LEU A 100 -24.12 13.01 11.40
C LEU A 100 -23.98 14.43 11.99
N PRO A 101 -23.35 14.63 13.17
CA PRO A 101 -23.07 15.99 13.67
C PRO A 101 -22.17 16.80 12.73
N ALA A 102 -21.21 16.18 12.05
CA ALA A 102 -20.35 16.87 11.10
C ALA A 102 -21.13 17.36 9.88
N LEU A 103 -22.11 16.60 9.38
CA LEU A 103 -22.95 17.02 8.26
C LEU A 103 -23.92 18.14 8.65
N GLU A 104 -24.50 18.08 9.85
CA GLU A 104 -25.40 19.12 10.35
C GLU A 104 -24.68 20.44 10.60
N ARG A 105 -23.49 20.38 11.25
CA ARG A 105 -22.66 21.56 11.52
C ARG A 105 -22.26 22.29 10.24
N ASN A 106 -22.00 21.55 9.16
CA ASN A 106 -21.64 22.13 7.86
C ASN A 106 -22.86 22.44 6.97
N GLY A 107 -24.09 22.27 7.49
CA GLY A 107 -25.33 22.64 6.79
C GLY A 107 -25.76 21.69 5.66
N HIS A 108 -25.15 20.50 5.55
CA HIS A 108 -25.46 19.54 4.47
C HIS A 108 -26.71 18.72 4.71
N LEU A 109 -27.11 18.61 5.96
CA LEU A 109 -28.24 17.80 6.38
C LEU A 109 -28.94 18.46 7.57
N LYS A 110 -30.26 18.56 7.51
CA LYS A 110 -31.09 18.97 8.65
C LYS A 110 -32.12 17.87 8.87
N LEU A 111 -31.93 17.07 9.91
CA LEU A 111 -32.84 15.99 10.26
C LEU A 111 -33.80 16.44 11.35
N GLU A 112 -35.03 15.97 11.26
CA GLU A 112 -35.95 15.99 12.38
C GLU A 112 -35.43 15.07 13.50
N GLU A 113 -35.65 15.46 14.76
CA GLU A 113 -35.10 14.74 15.92
C GLU A 113 -35.56 13.27 15.97
N GLU A 114 -36.79 12.99 15.52
CA GLU A 114 -37.30 11.63 15.42
C GLU A 114 -36.50 10.76 14.45
N ILE A 115 -36.18 11.28 13.26
CA ILE A 115 -35.38 10.57 12.24
C ILE A 115 -33.94 10.40 12.74
N ARG A 116 -33.37 11.43 13.36
CA ARG A 116 -32.04 11.38 13.97
C ARG A 116 -31.94 10.25 15.00
N HIS A 117 -32.88 10.18 15.93
CA HIS A 117 -32.93 9.11 16.94
C HIS A 117 -33.10 7.72 16.30
N LYS A 118 -33.99 7.60 15.31
CA LYS A 118 -34.15 6.35 14.53
C LYS A 118 -32.82 5.91 13.91
N ILE A 119 -32.10 6.79 13.22
CA ILE A 119 -30.82 6.49 12.56
C ILE A 119 -29.74 6.06 13.57
N LEU A 120 -29.57 6.79 14.67
CA LEU A 120 -28.53 6.48 15.67
C LEU A 120 -28.84 5.19 16.47
N SER A 121 -30.12 4.87 16.66
CA SER A 121 -30.55 3.63 17.33
C SER A 121 -30.43 2.37 16.45
N MET A 122 -30.28 2.51 15.14
CA MET A 122 -30.21 1.37 14.21
C MET A 122 -29.09 0.40 14.57
N SER A 123 -29.44 -0.90 14.63
CA SER A 123 -28.42 -1.94 14.75
C SER A 123 -27.70 -2.16 13.41
N ALA A 124 -26.43 -2.61 13.46
CA ALA A 124 -25.63 -2.85 12.26
C ALA A 124 -26.31 -3.84 11.28
N ALA A 125 -27.00 -4.84 11.83
CA ALA A 125 -27.77 -5.80 11.02
C ALA A 125 -29.00 -5.16 10.35
N THR A 126 -29.62 -4.17 10.98
CA THR A 126 -30.74 -3.42 10.38
C THR A 126 -30.23 -2.52 9.26
N ILE A 127 -29.12 -1.81 9.49
CA ILE A 127 -28.43 -1.02 8.46
C ILE A 127 -28.14 -1.89 7.23
N ASP A 128 -27.53 -3.08 7.43
CA ASP A 128 -27.20 -3.98 6.32
C ASP A 128 -28.44 -4.51 5.58
N ARG A 129 -29.56 -4.72 6.27
CA ARG A 129 -30.85 -5.11 5.66
C ARG A 129 -31.45 -3.99 4.81
N LEU A 130 -31.48 -2.76 5.33
CA LEU A 130 -32.04 -1.59 4.62
C LEU A 130 -31.20 -1.21 3.38
N LEU A 131 -29.88 -1.39 3.46
CA LEU A 131 -28.94 -1.16 2.36
C LEU A 131 -28.77 -2.37 1.42
N GLN A 132 -29.53 -3.46 1.60
CA GLN A 132 -29.36 -4.67 0.80
C GLN A 132 -29.59 -4.41 -0.69
N MET A 133 -30.62 -3.65 -1.04
CA MET A 133 -30.92 -3.30 -2.44
C MET A 133 -29.82 -2.42 -3.05
N PRO A 134 -29.43 -1.28 -2.45
CA PRO A 134 -28.30 -0.48 -2.91
C PRO A 134 -26.97 -1.23 -3.07
N ARG A 135 -26.69 -2.21 -2.21
CA ARG A 135 -25.47 -3.01 -2.32
C ARG A 135 -25.53 -4.08 -3.40
N ARG A 136 -26.71 -4.53 -3.80
CA ARG A 136 -26.88 -5.55 -4.85
C ARG A 136 -26.57 -5.00 -6.23
N THR A 137 -26.93 -3.75 -6.53
CA THR A 137 -26.63 -3.08 -7.81
C THR A 137 -25.14 -2.93 -8.06
N MET A 138 -24.31 -2.93 -7.01
CA MET A 138 -22.86 -2.79 -7.13
C MET A 138 -22.09 -4.11 -7.33
N ARG A 139 -22.65 -5.26 -6.92
CA ARG A 139 -21.89 -6.52 -6.96
C ARG A 139 -21.85 -7.04 -8.39
N THR A 140 -20.72 -6.80 -9.07
CA THR A 140 -20.29 -7.75 -10.10
C THR A 140 -20.17 -9.12 -9.41
N LYS A 141 -20.88 -10.13 -9.94
CA LYS A 141 -20.88 -11.49 -9.38
C LYS A 141 -19.46 -12.08 -9.51
N LYS A 142 -18.54 -11.74 -8.62
CA LYS A 142 -17.31 -12.51 -8.45
C LYS A 142 -17.70 -13.83 -7.79
N PRO A 143 -17.48 -14.98 -8.45
CA PRO A 143 -17.76 -16.26 -7.81
C PRO A 143 -16.91 -16.36 -6.54
N PRO A 144 -17.45 -16.96 -5.46
CA PRO A 144 -16.65 -17.20 -4.27
C PRO A 144 -15.40 -17.99 -4.67
N ARG A 145 -14.21 -17.50 -4.31
CA ARG A 145 -12.97 -18.26 -4.48
C ARG A 145 -13.10 -19.53 -3.63
N VAL A 146 -13.37 -20.66 -4.28
CA VAL A 146 -13.36 -21.96 -3.63
C VAL A 146 -11.90 -22.28 -3.31
N MET A 147 -11.55 -22.20 -2.02
CA MET A 147 -10.25 -22.69 -1.56
C MET A 147 -10.18 -24.21 -1.75
N PRO A 148 -9.16 -24.74 -2.44
CA PRO A 148 -8.97 -26.18 -2.58
C PRO A 148 -8.88 -26.88 -1.22
N GLU A 149 -9.56 -28.02 -1.06
CA GLU A 149 -9.55 -28.89 0.14
C GLU A 149 -8.13 -29.11 0.74
N PRO A 150 -7.07 -29.39 -0.06
CA PRO A 150 -5.73 -29.57 0.48
C PRO A 150 -5.18 -28.33 1.20
N ARG A 151 -5.47 -27.13 0.69
CA ARG A 151 -5.06 -25.86 1.32
C ARG A 151 -5.79 -25.57 2.63
N ARG A 152 -6.95 -26.18 2.89
CA ARG A 152 -7.64 -26.10 4.19
C ARG A 152 -7.00 -27.02 5.24
N ARG A 153 -6.40 -28.14 4.81
CA ARG A 153 -5.77 -29.14 5.68
C ARG A 153 -4.33 -28.79 6.07
N ILE A 154 -3.65 -27.96 5.27
CA ILE A 154 -2.29 -27.49 5.56
C ILE A 154 -2.34 -26.36 6.58
N LYS A 155 -1.73 -26.57 7.76
CA LYS A 155 -1.65 -25.57 8.82
C LYS A 155 -0.88 -24.34 8.34
N MET A 156 -1.57 -23.22 8.12
CA MET A 156 -0.91 -21.92 7.94
C MET A 156 -0.25 -21.50 9.25
N ARG A 157 1.08 -21.30 9.27
CA ARG A 157 1.78 -20.71 10.43
C ARG A 157 1.39 -19.23 10.50
N THR A 158 0.93 -18.80 11.66
CA THR A 158 0.63 -17.39 11.90
C THR A 158 1.27 -17.00 13.21
N PHE A 159 2.29 -16.16 13.14
CA PHE A 159 2.83 -15.45 14.28
C PHE A 159 2.45 -13.98 14.13
N ALA A 160 2.12 -13.35 15.25
CA ALA A 160 2.11 -11.92 15.42
C ALA A 160 3.05 -11.71 16.62
N ASP A 161 4.25 -11.21 16.36
CA ASP A 161 5.29 -10.99 17.38
C ASP A 161 5.24 -9.55 17.94
N TRP A 162 4.21 -8.77 17.58
CA TRP A 162 4.01 -7.40 18.06
C TRP A 162 3.11 -7.40 19.31
N ASN A 163 3.71 -7.18 20.48
CA ASN A 163 3.06 -7.06 21.80
C ASN A 163 2.20 -5.77 21.94
N GLU A 164 1.34 -5.47 20.97
CA GLU A 164 0.53 -4.24 20.92
C GLU A 164 1.34 -2.97 21.17
N PRO A 165 2.21 -2.57 20.23
CA PRO A 165 3.11 -1.44 20.43
C PRO A 165 2.35 -0.13 20.64
N LEU A 166 3.00 0.83 21.28
CA LEU A 166 2.48 2.18 21.44
C LEU A 166 2.31 2.88 20.09
N PRO A 167 1.42 3.88 19.97
CA PRO A 167 1.36 4.73 18.79
C PRO A 167 2.73 5.31 18.44
N GLY A 168 3.06 5.29 17.15
CA GLY A 168 4.37 5.67 16.63
C GLY A 168 5.21 4.49 16.13
N SER A 169 4.73 3.25 16.28
CA SER A 169 5.34 2.08 15.64
C SER A 169 4.60 1.81 14.32
N MET A 170 5.23 2.17 13.20
CA MET A 170 4.60 2.15 11.88
C MET A 170 5.24 1.11 10.97
N GLU A 171 4.42 0.47 10.15
CA GLU A 171 4.86 -0.30 8.99
C GLU A 171 4.92 0.59 7.76
N MET A 172 5.94 0.42 6.92
CA MET A 172 6.15 1.20 5.71
C MET A 172 6.36 0.32 4.48
N ASP A 173 5.71 0.68 3.38
CA ASP A 173 5.75 -0.05 2.12
C ASP A 173 5.57 0.88 0.90
N LEU A 174 5.95 0.41 -0.29
CA LEU A 174 5.69 1.05 -1.57
C LEU A 174 4.58 0.34 -2.35
N VAL A 175 3.58 1.11 -2.78
CA VAL A 175 2.54 0.62 -3.70
C VAL A 175 2.80 1.12 -5.11
N ALA A 176 3.13 0.22 -6.03
CA ALA A 176 3.35 0.53 -7.44
C ALA A 176 2.05 0.80 -8.21
N HIS A 177 2.01 1.87 -9.01
CA HIS A 177 0.94 2.18 -9.96
C HIS A 177 1.35 1.93 -11.41
N CYS A 178 1.73 0.68 -11.70
CA CYS A 178 2.31 0.29 -12.99
C CYS A 178 1.29 -0.20 -14.03
N GLY A 179 -0.01 -0.26 -13.70
CA GLY A 179 -0.98 -0.92 -14.58
C GLY A 179 -0.76 -2.43 -14.65
N GLU A 180 -0.94 -2.98 -15.84
CA GLU A 180 -0.74 -4.42 -16.14
C GLU A 180 0.73 -4.80 -16.34
N ALA A 181 1.61 -3.81 -16.59
CA ALA A 181 3.00 -4.03 -16.93
C ALA A 181 3.96 -3.33 -15.95
N ASN A 182 4.80 -4.12 -15.27
CA ASN A 182 5.84 -3.61 -14.36
C ASN A 182 7.13 -3.19 -15.11
N ARG A 183 7.00 -2.39 -16.17
CA ARG A 183 8.13 -1.88 -16.98
C ARG A 183 7.95 -0.38 -17.20
N GLY A 184 9.06 0.36 -17.31
CA GLY A 184 9.07 1.82 -17.54
C GLY A 184 8.82 2.65 -16.28
N SER A 185 8.67 3.96 -16.47
CA SER A 185 8.37 4.94 -15.43
C SER A 185 6.98 4.73 -14.84
N TYR A 186 6.84 4.83 -13.53
CA TYR A 186 5.53 4.99 -12.91
C TYR A 186 5.66 5.47 -11.46
N VAL A 187 4.62 6.15 -10.99
CA VAL A 187 4.52 6.65 -9.63
C VAL A 187 4.31 5.50 -8.65
N HIS A 188 4.98 5.57 -7.51
CA HIS A 188 4.75 4.71 -6.36
C HIS A 188 4.11 5.52 -5.24
N SER A 189 3.37 4.87 -4.34
CA SER A 189 2.98 5.49 -3.06
C SER A 189 3.86 4.96 -1.95
N LEU A 190 4.57 5.83 -1.25
CA LEU A 190 5.12 5.51 0.07
C LEU A 190 3.99 5.60 1.08
N VAL A 191 3.69 4.48 1.74
CA VAL A 191 2.60 4.35 2.70
C VAL A 191 3.18 4.02 4.06
N LEU A 192 2.72 4.73 5.09
CA LEU A 192 3.03 4.43 6.49
C LEU A 192 1.73 4.11 7.22
N THR A 193 1.71 3.03 7.99
CA THR A 193 0.57 2.66 8.83
C THR A 193 1.00 2.36 10.27
N ASP A 194 0.45 3.11 11.22
CA ASP A 194 0.65 2.87 12.65
C ASP A 194 -0.08 1.59 13.10
N ILE A 195 0.65 0.70 13.78
CA ILE A 195 0.13 -0.61 14.21
C ILE A 195 -0.93 -0.44 15.33
N ALA A 196 -0.74 0.54 16.21
CA ALA A 196 -1.59 0.73 17.39
C ALA A 196 -2.98 1.26 17.04
N SER A 197 -3.03 2.35 16.28
CA SER A 197 -4.24 3.09 15.91
C SER A 197 -4.76 2.74 14.52
N GLY A 198 -3.89 2.24 13.64
CA GLY A 198 -4.19 2.13 12.21
C GLY A 198 -4.15 3.48 11.49
N TRP A 199 -3.52 4.51 12.04
CA TRP A 199 -3.30 5.79 11.35
C TRP A 199 -2.49 5.57 10.08
N THR A 200 -2.99 6.05 8.95
CA THR A 200 -2.35 5.82 7.65
C THR A 200 -2.01 7.15 6.99
N GLU A 201 -0.76 7.30 6.58
CA GLU A 201 -0.26 8.42 5.77
C GLU A 201 0.30 7.87 4.46
N ALA A 202 0.20 8.65 3.38
CA ALA A 202 0.78 8.27 2.10
C ALA A 202 1.25 9.48 1.30
N ALA A 203 2.31 9.29 0.52
CA ALA A 203 2.82 10.31 -0.40
C ALA A 203 3.34 9.65 -1.69
N PRO A 204 3.24 10.31 -2.85
CA PRO A 204 3.75 9.77 -4.10
C PRO A 204 5.27 9.94 -4.21
N ILE A 205 5.90 8.97 -4.84
CA ILE A 205 7.30 8.95 -5.21
C ILE A 205 7.39 8.60 -6.70
N VAL A 206 7.91 9.52 -7.51
CA VAL A 206 8.09 9.34 -8.96
C VAL A 206 9.26 8.43 -9.32
N VAL A 207 10.27 8.32 -8.44
CA VAL A 207 11.45 7.49 -8.67
C VAL A 207 11.82 6.73 -7.41
N ARG A 208 11.99 5.41 -7.51
CA ARG A 208 12.35 4.53 -6.40
C ARG A 208 13.83 4.66 -6.01
N GLU A 209 14.22 5.84 -5.53
CA GLU A 209 15.56 6.16 -5.02
C GLU A 209 15.51 6.38 -3.50
N GLY A 210 16.44 5.77 -2.75
CA GLY A 210 16.46 5.84 -1.29
C GLY A 210 16.53 7.25 -0.71
N THR A 211 17.16 8.21 -1.43
CA THR A 211 17.17 9.63 -1.05
C THR A 211 15.76 10.22 -1.01
N LEU A 212 14.94 9.94 -2.03
CA LEU A 212 13.58 10.45 -2.12
C LEU A 212 12.65 9.78 -1.10
N VAL A 213 12.91 8.50 -0.79
CA VAL A 213 12.20 7.79 0.30
C VAL A 213 12.44 8.50 1.64
N VAL A 214 13.70 8.81 1.98
CA VAL A 214 14.04 9.49 3.24
C VAL A 214 13.45 10.90 3.31
N GLU A 215 13.54 11.70 2.24
CA GLU A 215 12.96 13.05 2.20
C GLU A 215 11.43 13.01 2.35
N THR A 216 10.78 12.06 1.68
CA THR A 216 9.32 11.87 1.78
C THR A 216 8.93 11.39 3.19
N LEU A 217 9.71 10.47 3.76
CA LEU A 217 9.52 9.96 5.13
C LEU A 217 9.63 11.08 6.16
N ASP A 218 10.65 11.94 6.05
CA ASP A 218 10.81 13.07 6.98
C ASP A 218 9.62 14.02 6.92
N ARG A 219 9.13 14.32 5.71
CA ARG A 219 7.92 15.12 5.57
C ARG A 219 6.71 14.48 6.23
N ILE A 220 6.46 13.19 5.99
CA ILE A 220 5.35 12.47 6.63
C ILE A 220 5.52 12.51 8.15
N ARG A 221 6.72 12.21 8.67
CA ARG A 221 7.04 12.22 10.10
C ARG A 221 6.71 13.56 10.76
N THR A 222 7.07 14.68 10.13
CA THR A 222 6.77 16.02 10.67
C THR A 222 5.27 16.35 10.75
N GLY A 223 4.45 15.68 9.94
CA GLY A 223 3.00 15.85 9.93
C GLY A 223 2.22 14.86 10.81
N LEU A 224 2.90 13.92 11.48
CA LEU A 224 2.25 12.95 12.36
C LEU A 224 1.80 13.61 13.67
N PRO A 225 0.63 13.22 14.22
CA PRO A 225 0.16 13.73 15.51
C PRO A 225 0.90 13.11 16.72
N PHE A 226 1.91 12.27 16.47
CA PHE A 226 2.71 11.56 17.46
C PHE A 226 4.14 11.35 16.95
N ALA A 227 5.07 11.11 17.88
CA ALA A 227 6.44 10.80 17.53
C ALA A 227 6.53 9.44 16.81
N LEU A 228 7.25 9.39 15.69
CA LEU A 228 7.63 8.14 15.04
C LEU A 228 8.70 7.46 15.88
N ARG A 229 8.38 6.31 16.47
CA ARG A 229 9.22 5.55 17.41
C ARG A 229 9.94 4.41 16.72
N ALA A 230 9.22 3.68 15.88
CA ALA A 230 9.74 2.52 15.18
C ALA A 230 9.16 2.46 13.76
N LEU A 231 9.97 1.90 12.85
CA LEU A 231 9.64 1.73 11.46
C LEU A 231 9.96 0.29 11.05
N ASP A 232 8.94 -0.46 10.62
CA ASP A 232 9.10 -1.80 10.08
C ASP A 232 8.96 -1.79 8.55
N VAL A 233 10.00 -2.24 7.85
CA VAL A 233 10.08 -2.22 6.38
C VAL A 233 10.25 -3.61 5.79
N ASP A 234 9.96 -3.74 4.49
CA ASP A 234 10.25 -4.98 3.78
C ASP A 234 11.74 -5.09 3.41
N ASN A 235 12.13 -6.17 2.72
CA ASN A 235 13.53 -6.37 2.32
C ASN A 235 13.87 -5.71 0.96
N GLY A 236 13.07 -4.74 0.50
CA GLY A 236 13.32 -3.99 -0.71
C GLY A 236 14.60 -3.16 -0.64
N SER A 237 15.33 -3.06 -1.76
CA SER A 237 16.58 -2.29 -1.85
C SER A 237 16.38 -0.77 -1.66
N GLU A 238 15.16 -0.29 -1.85
CA GLU A 238 14.73 1.09 -1.56
C GLU A 238 14.73 1.42 -0.06
N PHE A 239 14.60 0.41 0.81
CA PHE A 239 14.57 0.58 2.26
C PHE A 239 15.85 0.06 2.90
N VAL A 240 16.40 -1.05 2.39
CA VAL A 240 17.66 -1.63 2.87
C VAL A 240 18.85 -0.87 2.26
N ASN A 241 19.06 0.37 2.70
CA ASN A 241 20.20 1.20 2.34
C ASN A 241 20.71 2.05 3.51
N ASN A 242 21.96 2.50 3.41
CA ASN A 242 22.60 3.29 4.47
C ASN A 242 21.89 4.61 4.76
N ARG A 243 21.17 5.20 3.79
CA ARG A 243 20.50 6.48 3.98
C ARG A 243 19.35 6.36 4.97
N LEU A 244 18.50 5.35 4.82
CA LEU A 244 17.39 5.12 5.73
C LEU A 244 17.91 4.75 7.13
N ILE A 245 18.96 3.94 7.21
CA ILE A 245 19.61 3.58 8.48
C ILE A 245 20.15 4.83 9.19
N GLU A 246 20.94 5.67 8.49
CA GLU A 246 21.50 6.91 9.03
C GLU A 246 20.39 7.87 9.48
N TYR A 247 19.32 8.00 8.69
CA TYR A 247 18.17 8.83 9.03
C TYR A 247 17.45 8.34 10.30
N CYS A 248 17.15 7.04 10.39
CA CYS A 248 16.48 6.45 11.55
C CYS A 248 17.33 6.59 12.81
N LEU A 249 18.63 6.28 12.74
CA LEU A 249 19.55 6.47 13.86
C LEU A 249 19.65 7.93 14.30
N GLY A 250 19.72 8.87 13.34
CA GLY A 250 19.79 10.31 13.63
C GLY A 250 18.53 10.87 14.30
N HIS A 251 17.38 10.23 14.14
CA HIS A 251 16.09 10.64 14.73
C HIS A 251 15.63 9.75 15.88
N GLY A 252 16.44 8.79 16.32
CA GLY A 252 16.07 7.85 17.38
C GLY A 252 14.91 6.92 17.02
N ILE A 253 14.74 6.60 15.73
CA ILE A 253 13.71 5.70 15.22
C ILE A 253 14.29 4.29 15.15
N GLU A 254 13.65 3.34 15.82
CA GLU A 254 14.01 1.93 15.71
C GLU A 254 13.63 1.38 14.32
N LEU A 255 14.60 0.91 13.55
CA LEU A 255 14.37 0.35 12.22
C LEU A 255 14.39 -1.18 12.28
N THR A 256 13.25 -1.81 12.02
CA THR A 256 13.11 -3.26 11.89
C THR A 256 12.79 -3.65 10.46
N ARG A 257 13.01 -4.93 10.12
CA ARG A 257 12.69 -5.46 8.81
C ARG A 257 11.98 -6.80 8.91
N SER A 258 11.07 -7.05 7.97
CA SER A 258 10.37 -8.32 7.88
C SER A 258 11.33 -9.49 7.62
N ARG A 259 10.97 -10.69 8.10
CA ARG A 259 11.79 -11.89 7.85
C ARG A 259 11.64 -12.34 6.39
N PRO A 260 12.71 -12.80 5.74
CA PRO A 260 12.63 -13.31 4.37
C PRO A 260 11.52 -14.37 4.22
N TYR A 261 10.69 -14.20 3.18
CA TYR A 261 9.56 -15.08 2.81
C TYR A 261 8.41 -15.16 3.83
N ARG A 262 8.25 -14.18 4.73
CA ARG A 262 7.13 -14.12 5.70
C ARG A 262 6.18 -12.94 5.46
N LYS A 263 5.24 -13.11 4.52
CA LYS A 263 4.21 -12.10 4.16
C LYS A 263 3.33 -11.60 5.32
N ASN A 264 3.18 -12.41 6.39
CA ASN A 264 2.36 -12.03 7.54
C ASN A 264 3.04 -11.04 8.49
N ASP A 265 4.35 -10.80 8.34
CA ASP A 265 5.08 -9.90 9.24
C ASP A 265 4.66 -8.43 9.03
N GLN A 266 4.07 -8.10 7.87
CA GLN A 266 3.64 -6.75 7.45
C GLN A 266 2.13 -6.66 7.19
N ALA A 267 1.35 -7.39 7.99
CA ALA A 267 -0.06 -7.60 7.71
C ALA A 267 -0.91 -6.32 7.79
N TRP A 268 -0.50 -5.33 8.59
CA TRP A 268 -1.28 -4.09 8.79
C TRP A 268 -1.14 -3.16 7.58
N ILE A 269 0.08 -2.98 7.07
CA ILE A 269 0.34 -2.20 5.87
C ILE A 269 -0.22 -2.87 4.63
N GLU A 270 -0.11 -4.20 4.48
CA GLU A 270 -0.73 -4.92 3.36
C GLU A 270 -2.25 -4.70 3.34
N GLN A 271 -2.90 -4.76 4.51
CA GLN A 271 -4.33 -4.48 4.64
C GLN A 271 -4.65 -3.02 4.24
N LYS A 272 -3.86 -2.05 4.69
CA LYS A 272 -4.10 -0.63 4.39
C LYS A 272 -3.77 -0.24 2.96
N ASN A 273 -2.75 -0.83 2.35
CA ASN A 273 -2.46 -0.70 0.94
C ASN A 273 -3.67 -1.12 0.10
N GLY A 274 -4.32 -2.24 0.46
CA GLY A 274 -5.58 -2.65 -0.16
C GLY A 274 -6.76 -1.73 0.14
N ALA A 275 -6.99 -1.41 1.42
CA ALA A 275 -8.20 -0.73 1.89
C ALA A 275 -8.20 0.79 1.68
N VAL A 276 -7.04 1.42 1.50
CA VAL A 276 -6.85 2.86 1.30
C VAL A 276 -6.32 3.10 -0.10
N VAL A 277 -5.05 2.79 -0.36
CA VAL A 277 -4.38 3.18 -1.60
C VAL A 277 -5.03 2.56 -2.83
N ARG A 278 -5.17 1.23 -2.84
CA ARG A 278 -5.82 0.53 -3.96
C ARG A 278 -7.28 0.93 -4.05
N LYS A 279 -8.03 1.01 -2.94
CA LYS A 279 -9.44 1.47 -2.93
C LYS A 279 -9.64 2.87 -3.53
N LEU A 280 -8.64 3.74 -3.46
CA LEU A 280 -8.72 5.09 -4.02
C LEU A 280 -8.30 5.16 -5.48
N MET A 281 -7.24 4.45 -5.87
CA MET A 281 -6.61 4.64 -7.18
C MET A 281 -6.74 3.45 -8.14
N GLY A 282 -7.23 2.32 -7.63
CA GLY A 282 -7.33 1.08 -8.39
C GLY A 282 -5.95 0.51 -8.74
N TYR A 283 -5.87 -0.05 -9.93
CA TYR A 283 -4.67 -0.67 -10.50
C TYR A 283 -4.23 0.02 -11.79
N ARG A 284 -4.72 1.23 -12.06
CA ARG A 284 -4.35 2.03 -13.23
C ARG A 284 -2.86 2.40 -13.19
N ARG A 285 -2.33 2.75 -14.36
CA ARG A 285 -0.96 3.21 -14.51
C ARG A 285 -0.90 4.73 -14.34
N PHE A 286 0.02 5.22 -13.53
CA PHE A 286 0.23 6.65 -13.32
C PHE A 286 1.69 6.99 -13.54
N GLU A 287 1.97 7.98 -14.38
CA GLU A 287 3.32 8.38 -14.78
C GLU A 287 3.52 9.90 -14.67
N GLY A 288 4.78 10.31 -14.55
CA GLY A 288 5.16 11.71 -14.60
C GLY A 288 4.82 12.52 -13.34
N LEU A 289 5.24 13.79 -13.36
CA LEU A 289 5.00 14.72 -12.24
C LEU A 289 3.53 15.15 -12.13
N ALA A 290 2.80 15.24 -13.25
CA ALA A 290 1.38 15.63 -13.24
C ALA A 290 0.53 14.64 -12.43
N ALA A 291 0.74 13.33 -12.65
CA ALA A 291 0.06 12.32 -11.85
C ALA A 291 0.50 12.36 -10.38
N ALA A 292 1.79 12.56 -10.11
CA ALA A 292 2.29 12.71 -8.74
C ALA A 292 1.67 13.92 -8.00
N ARG A 293 1.48 15.05 -8.67
CA ARG A 293 0.77 16.23 -8.12
C ARG A 293 -0.68 15.91 -7.77
N ALA A 294 -1.39 15.26 -8.68
CA ALA A 294 -2.77 14.85 -8.44
C ALA A 294 -2.87 13.83 -7.29
N ILE A 295 -2.00 12.81 -7.25
CA ILE A 295 -1.95 11.84 -6.13
C ILE A 295 -1.65 12.54 -4.80
N THR A 296 -0.78 13.54 -4.81
CA THR A 296 -0.46 14.37 -3.65
C THR A 296 -1.71 15.10 -3.12
N ARG A 297 -2.48 15.73 -4.01
CA ARG A 297 -3.76 16.38 -3.68
C ARG A 297 -4.80 15.38 -3.15
N LEU A 298 -4.89 14.19 -3.76
CA LEU A 298 -5.76 13.10 -3.29
C LEU A 298 -5.39 12.66 -1.86
N TYR A 299 -4.10 12.56 -1.54
CA TYR A 299 -3.65 12.18 -0.21
C TYR A 299 -3.88 13.25 0.85
N ALA A 300 -3.79 14.53 0.49
CA ALA A 300 -4.13 15.62 1.40
C ALA A 300 -5.59 15.51 1.89
N ALA A 301 -6.55 15.23 1.01
CA ALA A 301 -7.95 15.03 1.39
C ALA A 301 -8.18 13.66 2.05
N SER A 302 -7.65 12.59 1.45
CA SER A 302 -7.93 11.23 1.90
C SER A 302 -7.31 10.88 3.25
N ARG A 303 -6.17 11.48 3.64
CA ARG A 303 -5.61 11.26 4.99
C ARG A 303 -6.59 11.73 6.08
N LEU A 304 -7.26 12.86 5.87
CA LEU A 304 -8.25 13.41 6.80
C LEU A 304 -9.51 12.54 6.77
N PHE A 305 -10.00 12.21 5.58
CA PHE A 305 -11.19 11.36 5.43
C PHE A 305 -11.00 9.98 6.07
N VAL A 306 -9.86 9.33 5.83
CA VAL A 306 -9.57 7.98 6.34
C VAL A 306 -9.29 7.99 7.84
N ASN A 307 -8.47 8.91 8.34
CA ASN A 307 -8.06 8.87 9.73
C ASN A 307 -9.16 9.36 10.69
N PHE A 308 -10.09 10.20 10.23
CA PHE A 308 -11.17 10.75 11.06
C PHE A 308 -12.53 10.09 10.82
N PHE A 309 -12.86 9.70 9.59
CA PHE A 309 -14.22 9.23 9.21
C PHE A 309 -14.27 7.78 8.70
N GLN A 310 -13.18 7.00 8.78
CA GLN A 310 -13.18 5.58 8.38
C GLN A 310 -12.87 4.63 9.55
N PRO A 311 -13.88 4.26 10.36
CA PRO A 311 -13.70 3.25 11.41
C PRO A 311 -13.19 1.93 10.84
N SER A 312 -12.23 1.29 11.47
CA SER A 312 -11.67 -0.01 11.05
C SER A 312 -11.78 -1.03 12.18
N PHE A 313 -11.70 -2.32 11.90
CA PHE A 313 -11.62 -3.35 12.94
C PHE A 313 -10.16 -3.57 13.34
N LYS A 314 -9.90 -3.74 14.63
CA LYS A 314 -8.62 -4.22 15.17
C LYS A 314 -8.82 -5.62 15.76
N LEU A 315 -7.90 -6.53 15.46
CA LEU A 315 -7.95 -7.90 15.99
C LEU A 315 -7.66 -7.86 17.49
N ALA A 316 -8.58 -8.37 18.30
CA ALA A 316 -8.49 -8.39 19.76
C ALA A 316 -7.91 -9.73 20.26
N ALA A 317 -8.35 -10.83 19.65
CA ALA A 317 -7.86 -12.15 20.00
C ALA A 317 -7.98 -13.08 18.81
N LYS A 318 -7.11 -14.07 18.77
CA LYS A 318 -7.13 -15.11 17.76
C LYS A 318 -6.85 -16.44 18.42
N GLN A 319 -7.86 -17.28 18.49
CA GLN A 319 -7.74 -18.64 19.00
C GLN A 319 -7.72 -19.62 17.83
N ARG A 320 -6.88 -20.64 17.94
CA ARG A 320 -6.79 -21.70 16.94
C ARG A 320 -7.20 -23.03 17.56
N ASP A 321 -8.07 -23.72 16.85
CA ASP A 321 -8.47 -25.10 17.13
C ASP A 321 -8.26 -25.93 15.86
N GLY A 322 -7.15 -26.67 15.80
CA GLY A 322 -6.72 -27.43 14.61
C GLY A 322 -6.59 -26.55 13.36
N ALA A 323 -7.48 -26.76 12.38
CA ALA A 323 -7.56 -25.99 11.13
C ALA A 323 -8.48 -24.76 11.23
N LYS A 324 -9.32 -24.67 12.28
CA LYS A 324 -10.22 -23.55 12.50
C LYS A 324 -9.50 -22.43 13.24
N VAL A 325 -9.72 -21.20 12.78
CA VAL A 325 -9.17 -19.99 13.41
C VAL A 325 -10.35 -19.09 13.76
N ALA A 326 -10.62 -18.93 15.06
CA ALA A 326 -11.59 -17.99 15.57
C ALA A 326 -10.89 -16.65 15.83
N LYS A 327 -11.42 -15.57 15.24
CA LYS A 327 -10.91 -14.21 15.43
C LYS A 327 -11.97 -13.38 16.14
N ARG A 328 -11.60 -12.78 17.26
CA ARG A 328 -12.38 -11.76 17.97
C ARG A 328 -11.80 -10.40 17.64
N TYR A 329 -12.66 -9.44 17.34
CA TYR A 329 -12.26 -8.07 16.99
C TYR A 329 -12.84 -7.09 18.01
N HIS A 330 -12.13 -5.99 18.23
CA HIS A 330 -12.69 -4.84 18.94
C HIS A 330 -13.82 -4.21 18.09
N PRO A 331 -14.74 -3.45 18.73
CA PRO A 331 -15.65 -2.57 18.01
C PRO A 331 -14.89 -1.68 17.01
N PRO A 332 -15.45 -1.41 15.82
CA PRO A 332 -14.76 -0.61 14.83
C PRO A 332 -14.65 0.84 15.31
N GLN A 333 -13.46 1.41 15.16
CA GLN A 333 -13.13 2.79 15.56
C GLN A 333 -12.22 3.41 14.50
N SER A 334 -12.32 4.73 14.30
CA SER A 334 -11.40 5.46 13.41
C SER A 334 -10.00 5.52 14.05
N PRO A 335 -8.94 5.70 13.23
CA PRO A 335 -7.61 5.93 13.77
C PRO A 335 -7.55 7.10 14.77
N CYS A 336 -8.24 8.20 14.47
CA CYS A 336 -8.32 9.36 15.36
C CYS A 336 -8.97 9.01 16.71
N GLU A 337 -10.10 8.29 16.73
CA GLU A 337 -10.74 7.85 17.97
C GLU A 337 -9.80 7.01 18.84
N ARG A 338 -9.01 6.10 18.23
CA ARG A 338 -8.03 5.30 18.97
C ARG A 338 -6.92 6.14 19.55
N LEU A 339 -6.42 7.15 18.82
CA LEU A 339 -5.39 8.07 19.35
C LEU A 339 -5.93 8.93 20.49
N LEU A 340 -7.17 9.40 20.40
CA LEU A 340 -7.82 10.16 21.48
C LEU A 340 -7.97 9.31 22.76
N GLN A 341 -8.17 8.00 22.62
CA GLN A 341 -8.25 7.05 23.73
C GLN A 341 -6.88 6.57 24.25
N ALA A 342 -5.83 6.63 23.42
CA ALA A 342 -4.50 6.15 23.80
C ALA A 342 -3.85 7.04 24.88
N GLU A 343 -3.39 6.43 25.97
CA GLU A 343 -2.73 7.15 27.09
C GLU A 343 -1.39 7.75 26.69
N ALA A 344 -0.64 7.08 25.80
CA ALA A 344 0.68 7.51 25.35
C ALA A 344 0.67 8.77 24.45
N ILE A 345 -0.51 9.28 24.07
CA ILE A 345 -0.63 10.50 23.26
C ILE A 345 -0.78 11.72 24.18
N PRO A 346 0.10 12.74 24.06
CA PRO A 346 0.01 13.96 24.87
C PRO A 346 -1.33 14.68 24.70
N MET A 347 -1.82 15.32 25.76
CA MET A 347 -3.10 16.03 25.72
C MET A 347 -3.11 17.17 24.69
N ALA A 348 -1.99 17.86 24.48
CA ALA A 348 -1.85 18.87 23.44
C ALA A 348 -2.13 18.31 22.04
N ALA A 349 -1.58 17.14 21.72
CA ALA A 349 -1.85 16.45 20.46
C ALA A 349 -3.32 16.00 20.34
N LYS A 350 -3.92 15.52 21.44
CA LYS A 350 -5.35 15.17 21.46
C LYS A 350 -6.25 16.38 21.22
N ASN A 351 -5.95 17.52 21.84
CA ASN A 351 -6.69 18.77 21.65
C ASN A 351 -6.60 19.23 20.19
N LYS A 352 -5.40 19.18 19.61
CA LYS A 352 -5.20 19.49 18.20
C LYS A 352 -5.99 18.57 17.26
N LEU A 353 -6.02 17.27 17.54
CA LEU A 353 -6.84 16.32 16.78
C LEU A 353 -8.34 16.66 16.88
N ARG A 354 -8.82 17.10 18.04
CA ARG A 354 -10.23 17.54 18.20
C ARG A 354 -10.52 18.84 17.45
N GLU A 355 -9.60 19.81 17.49
CA GLU A 355 -9.71 21.06 16.73
C GLU A 355 -9.82 20.77 15.24
N ILE A 356 -8.90 19.97 14.68
CA ILE A 356 -8.94 19.54 13.29
C ILE A 356 -10.30 18.87 12.99
N ALA A 357 -10.73 17.89 13.80
CA ALA A 357 -12.02 17.22 13.62
C ALA A 357 -13.23 18.18 13.69
N GLY A 358 -13.11 19.26 14.47
CA GLY A 358 -14.07 20.35 14.57
C GLY A 358 -14.25 21.11 13.26
N ASP A 359 -13.19 21.22 12.48
CA ASP A 359 -13.17 22.00 11.25
C ASP A 359 -13.41 21.17 9.97
N LEU A 360 -13.35 19.84 10.07
CA LEU A 360 -13.53 18.98 8.91
C LEU A 360 -14.98 18.94 8.41
N ASP A 361 -15.10 19.03 7.08
CA ASP A 361 -16.29 18.71 6.33
C ASP A 361 -16.09 17.40 5.54
N PRO A 362 -16.73 16.28 5.95
CA PRO A 362 -16.54 15.00 5.30
C PRO A 362 -17.03 14.95 3.85
N LEU A 363 -18.02 15.77 3.45
CA LEU A 363 -18.51 15.78 2.06
C LEU A 363 -17.61 16.59 1.16
N LYS A 364 -17.08 17.72 1.64
CA LYS A 364 -16.05 18.48 0.92
C LYS A 364 -14.81 17.61 0.66
N LEU A 365 -14.37 16.84 1.66
CA LEU A 365 -13.27 15.89 1.48
C LEU A 365 -13.61 14.80 0.45
N LEU A 366 -14.83 14.25 0.50
CA LEU A 366 -15.25 13.19 -0.42
C LEU A 366 -15.38 13.69 -1.87
N GLU A 367 -15.94 14.88 -2.07
CA GLU A 367 -16.06 15.53 -3.38
C GLU A 367 -14.67 15.79 -3.97
N GLU A 368 -13.76 16.38 -3.19
CA GLU A 368 -12.37 16.63 -3.58
C GLU A 368 -11.67 15.32 -3.98
N MET A 369 -11.84 14.26 -3.19
CA MET A 369 -11.32 12.94 -3.54
C MET A 369 -11.89 12.42 -4.87
N ARG A 370 -13.18 12.65 -5.16
CA ARG A 370 -13.83 12.22 -6.41
C ARG A 370 -13.35 13.03 -7.61
N ALA A 371 -13.23 14.34 -7.47
CA ALA A 371 -12.72 15.24 -8.51
C ALA A 371 -11.29 14.84 -8.91
N VAL A 372 -10.41 14.63 -7.93
CA VAL A 372 -9.03 14.21 -8.19
C VAL A 372 -8.97 12.79 -8.77
N GLN A 373 -9.84 11.87 -8.33
CA GLN A 373 -9.96 10.54 -8.95
C GLN A 373 -10.38 10.61 -10.42
N ALA A 374 -11.29 11.52 -10.79
CA ALA A 374 -11.68 11.73 -12.19
C ALA A 374 -10.52 12.29 -13.02
N TYR A 375 -9.80 13.27 -12.49
CA TYR A 375 -8.58 13.81 -13.11
C TYR A 375 -7.52 12.72 -13.33
N LEU A 376 -7.25 11.89 -12.32
CA LEU A 376 -6.32 10.77 -12.43
C LEU A 376 -6.78 9.73 -13.45
N ALA A 377 -8.07 9.41 -13.50
CA ALA A 377 -8.60 8.48 -14.50
C ALA A 377 -8.38 8.99 -15.93
N ALA A 378 -8.70 10.27 -16.20
CA ALA A 378 -8.46 10.90 -17.50
C ALA A 378 -6.97 10.88 -17.89
N LEU A 379 -6.07 11.25 -16.96
CA LEU A 379 -4.63 11.16 -17.18
C LEU A 379 -4.18 9.74 -17.54
N ALA A 380 -4.69 8.73 -16.83
CA ALA A 380 -4.34 7.33 -17.09
C ALA A 380 -4.91 6.79 -18.42
N ASP A 381 -6.03 7.34 -18.88
CA ASP A 381 -6.66 7.01 -20.16
C ASP A 381 -6.08 7.82 -21.34
N GLY A 382 -5.15 8.75 -21.08
CA GLY A 382 -4.56 9.64 -22.10
C GLY A 382 -5.53 10.72 -22.59
N GLU A 383 -6.61 10.96 -21.85
CA GLU A 383 -7.62 11.97 -22.15
C GLU A 383 -7.21 13.33 -21.56
N THR A 384 -7.67 14.42 -22.15
CA THR A 384 -7.50 15.75 -21.58
C THR A 384 -8.24 15.79 -20.24
N PRO A 385 -7.55 16.02 -19.12
CA PRO A 385 -8.22 16.04 -17.84
C PRO A 385 -9.25 17.18 -17.79
N PRO A 386 -10.37 17.01 -17.06
CA PRO A 386 -11.31 18.11 -16.86
C PRO A 386 -10.57 19.32 -16.29
N PRO A 387 -10.90 20.54 -16.76
CA PRO A 387 -10.25 21.75 -16.25
C PRO A 387 -10.38 21.79 -14.74
N ALA A 388 -9.31 22.16 -14.04
CA ALA A 388 -9.38 22.46 -12.63
C ALA A 388 -10.27 23.71 -12.49
N THR A 389 -11.57 23.52 -12.30
CA THR A 389 -12.52 24.61 -12.11
C THR A 389 -12.12 25.38 -10.85
N SER A 390 -11.89 26.68 -11.00
CA SER A 390 -11.64 27.62 -9.91
C SER A 390 -12.89 27.93 -9.09
N GLU A 391 -14.06 27.53 -9.59
CA GLU A 391 -15.33 27.67 -8.89
C GLU A 391 -15.43 26.68 -7.73
N PRO A 392 -15.95 27.09 -6.57
CA PRO A 392 -16.15 26.19 -5.44
C PRO A 392 -17.08 25.05 -5.87
N PRO A 393 -16.78 23.79 -5.49
CA PRO A 393 -17.61 22.66 -5.87
C PRO A 393 -19.05 22.89 -5.41
N ASN A 394 -20.02 22.68 -6.31
CA ASN A 394 -21.43 22.79 -5.98
C ASN A 394 -21.83 21.62 -5.07
N LEU A 395 -21.59 21.82 -3.77
CA LEU A 395 -21.74 20.78 -2.76
C LEU A 395 -23.21 20.40 -2.56
N ALA A 396 -24.14 21.33 -2.77
CA ALA A 396 -25.58 21.04 -2.78
C ALA A 396 -25.97 20.07 -3.90
N ALA A 397 -25.47 20.29 -5.12
CA ALA A 397 -25.68 19.36 -6.23
C ALA A 397 -25.00 18.00 -5.97
N PHE A 398 -23.81 17.99 -5.37
CA PHE A 398 -23.13 16.76 -4.98
C PHE A 398 -23.97 15.96 -3.97
N VAL A 399 -24.44 16.59 -2.89
CA VAL A 399 -25.31 15.96 -1.86
C VAL A 399 -26.58 15.40 -2.51
N ALA A 400 -27.24 16.19 -3.37
CA ALA A 400 -28.43 15.74 -4.08
C ALA A 400 -28.16 14.48 -4.92
N SER A 401 -26.99 14.41 -5.57
CA SER A 401 -26.58 13.24 -6.35
C SER A 401 -26.38 11.97 -5.50
N LEU A 402 -25.96 12.08 -4.23
CA LEU A 402 -25.70 10.92 -3.36
C LEU A 402 -26.93 10.04 -3.17
N SER A 403 -28.12 10.62 -3.12
CA SER A 403 -29.39 9.88 -2.96
C SER A 403 -29.62 8.81 -4.05
N SER A 404 -29.09 9.05 -5.26
CA SER A 404 -29.25 8.22 -6.45
C SER A 404 -27.95 7.58 -6.95
N ALA A 405 -26.80 7.97 -6.40
CA ALA A 405 -25.47 7.52 -6.81
C ALA A 405 -25.29 5.98 -6.80
N TRP A 406 -26.01 5.27 -5.94
CA TRP A 406 -25.98 3.80 -5.86
C TRP A 406 -26.58 3.08 -7.08
N HIS A 407 -27.38 3.78 -7.90
CA HIS A 407 -27.89 3.24 -9.15
C HIS A 407 -26.80 3.10 -10.22
N ALA A 408 -25.74 3.90 -10.14
CA ALA A 408 -24.66 3.92 -11.12
C ALA A 408 -23.59 2.82 -10.93
N GLY A 409 -23.76 1.91 -9.96
CA GLY A 409 -22.77 0.86 -9.71
C GLY A 409 -21.55 1.40 -8.96
N GLU A 410 -20.33 1.25 -9.49
CA GLU A 410 -19.11 1.80 -8.86
C GLU A 410 -18.95 3.29 -9.20
N ILE A 411 -18.86 4.14 -8.17
CA ILE A 411 -18.84 5.60 -8.32
C ILE A 411 -17.43 6.19 -8.35
N ARG A 412 -16.39 5.40 -8.04
CA ARG A 412 -15.01 5.87 -8.09
C ARG A 412 -14.54 5.89 -9.54
N PRO A 413 -14.18 7.06 -10.10
CA PRO A 413 -13.74 7.16 -11.50
C PRO A 413 -12.56 6.24 -11.83
N THR A 414 -11.63 6.06 -10.87
CA THR A 414 -10.44 5.21 -11.03
C THR A 414 -10.74 3.71 -11.19
N PHE A 415 -11.94 3.25 -10.86
CA PHE A 415 -12.34 1.83 -10.92
C PHE A 415 -13.28 1.49 -12.06
N SER A 416 -13.80 2.49 -12.77
CA SER A 416 -14.80 2.24 -13.80
C SER A 416 -14.14 1.98 -15.15
N ILE A 417 -14.41 0.80 -15.70
CA ILE A 417 -14.25 0.48 -17.12
C ILE A 417 -15.51 0.91 -17.91
N GLU A 418 -16.60 1.30 -17.21
CA GLU A 418 -17.94 1.59 -17.77
C GLU A 418 -18.42 3.04 -17.59
N ALA A 419 -17.58 3.98 -17.15
CA ALA A 419 -17.90 5.41 -17.12
C ALA A 419 -17.74 6.08 -18.51
N LYS A 420 -18.20 5.40 -19.57
CA LYS A 420 -18.27 5.96 -20.93
C LYS A 420 -19.68 6.54 -21.17
N PRO A 421 -19.83 7.72 -21.79
CA PRO A 421 -21.13 8.32 -22.09
C PRO A 421 -22.00 7.39 -22.96
N ARG A 422 -23.32 7.41 -22.72
CA ARG A 422 -24.33 6.48 -23.27
C ARG A 422 -24.43 6.43 -24.82
N TYR A 423 -23.66 7.20 -25.59
CA TYR A 423 -23.73 7.20 -27.06
C TYR A 423 -22.87 6.13 -27.75
N LEU A 424 -21.95 5.43 -27.06
CA LEU A 424 -21.09 4.41 -27.68
C LEU A 424 -21.72 3.00 -27.76
N ARG A 425 -22.93 2.79 -27.21
CA ARG A 425 -23.64 1.49 -27.31
C ARG A 425 -24.30 1.25 -28.68
N SER A 426 -24.36 2.24 -29.57
CA SER A 426 -24.95 2.12 -30.91
C SER A 426 -23.95 1.78 -32.03
N LEU A 427 -22.64 1.81 -31.77
CA LEU A 427 -21.61 1.52 -32.80
C LEU A 427 -21.06 0.08 -32.77
N GLN A 428 -21.39 -0.73 -31.75
CA GLN A 428 -20.96 -2.13 -31.66
C GLN A 428 -21.85 -3.13 -32.44
N LYS A 429 -22.84 -2.66 -33.21
CA LYS A 429 -23.66 -3.54 -34.08
C LYS A 429 -23.20 -3.64 -35.53
N LEU A 430 -22.13 -2.97 -35.94
CA LEU A 430 -21.59 -3.06 -37.31
C LEU A 430 -20.07 -3.25 -37.29
N SER A 431 -19.60 -4.39 -36.77
CA SER A 431 -18.22 -4.85 -36.99
C SER A 431 -18.06 -6.34 -36.64
N THR A 432 -19.10 -7.15 -36.82
CA THR A 432 -18.91 -8.59 -37.07
C THR A 432 -18.77 -8.74 -38.56
N GLN A 433 -17.54 -8.68 -39.07
CA GLN A 433 -17.08 -9.55 -40.14
C GLN A 433 -15.59 -9.34 -40.46
N THR A 434 -14.90 -10.47 -40.47
CA THR A 434 -13.69 -10.75 -41.23
C THR A 434 -12.38 -10.26 -40.64
N LEU A 435 -11.52 -11.21 -40.26
CA LEU A 435 -10.05 -11.28 -40.43
C LEU A 435 -9.61 -12.56 -39.68
N ILE A 436 -9.68 -13.72 -40.33
CA ILE A 436 -8.58 -14.42 -41.02
C ILE A 436 -7.47 -14.87 -40.05
N ALA A 437 -7.35 -16.19 -39.95
CA ALA A 437 -6.38 -16.95 -39.15
C ALA A 437 -4.99 -17.00 -39.80
N SER A 438 -3.94 -17.18 -38.98
CA SER A 438 -2.73 -18.03 -39.16
C SER A 438 -1.61 -17.61 -38.16
N PRO A 439 -0.52 -18.39 -37.92
CA PRO A 439 -0.40 -19.25 -36.74
C PRO A 439 0.86 -18.98 -35.87
N SER A 440 0.87 -19.59 -34.68
CA SER A 440 1.96 -19.58 -33.69
C SER A 440 3.26 -20.25 -34.17
N PRO A 441 4.45 -19.75 -33.77
CA PRO A 441 5.69 -20.50 -33.90
C PRO A 441 6.04 -21.31 -32.65
N THR A 442 6.66 -22.44 -32.96
CA THR A 442 7.04 -23.62 -32.20
C THR A 442 8.12 -23.44 -31.13
N LEU A 443 8.06 -24.34 -30.14
CA LEU A 443 8.96 -24.56 -29.01
C LEU A 443 10.38 -24.94 -29.46
N LYS A 444 11.40 -24.42 -28.76
CA LYS A 444 12.80 -24.88 -28.84
C LYS A 444 13.12 -25.89 -27.72
N PRO A 445 14.05 -26.85 -27.94
CA PRO A 445 14.28 -27.97 -27.05
C PRO A 445 15.16 -27.62 -25.84
N VAL A 446 14.90 -28.35 -24.75
CA VAL A 446 15.53 -28.30 -23.43
C VAL A 446 16.88 -29.03 -23.45
N ILE A 447 17.93 -28.38 -22.93
CA ILE A 447 19.26 -28.98 -22.67
C ILE A 447 19.29 -29.44 -21.19
N PRO A 448 19.75 -30.66 -20.86
CA PRO A 448 19.80 -31.17 -19.49
C PRO A 448 20.95 -30.55 -18.67
N PRO A 449 20.79 -30.39 -17.33
CA PRO A 449 21.79 -29.75 -16.48
C PRO A 449 22.93 -30.70 -16.09
N THR A 450 24.15 -30.17 -16.11
CA THR A 450 25.40 -30.78 -15.62
C THR A 450 25.44 -30.73 -14.07
N PRO A 451 25.97 -31.76 -13.37
CA PRO A 451 25.98 -31.80 -11.91
C PRO A 451 27.00 -30.83 -11.28
N PRO A 452 26.77 -30.34 -10.03
CA PRO A 452 27.62 -29.36 -9.38
C PRO A 452 28.91 -29.96 -8.82
N ALA A 453 30.00 -29.19 -8.93
CA ALA A 453 31.30 -29.46 -8.34
C ALA A 453 31.27 -29.38 -6.80
N THR A 454 32.12 -30.20 -6.20
CA THR A 454 32.36 -30.47 -4.79
C THR A 454 32.60 -29.21 -3.93
N MET A 455 31.93 -29.13 -2.79
CA MET A 455 32.15 -28.10 -1.76
C MET A 455 33.51 -28.29 -1.07
N GLN A 456 34.43 -27.35 -1.25
CA GLN A 456 35.59 -27.21 -0.36
C GLN A 456 35.20 -26.36 0.86
N GLU A 457 35.40 -26.91 2.06
CA GLU A 457 35.17 -26.22 3.33
C GLU A 457 36.13 -25.02 3.49
N LYS A 458 35.57 -23.86 3.84
CA LYS A 458 36.36 -22.67 4.20
C LYS A 458 36.82 -22.79 5.66
N PRO A 459 38.11 -22.58 5.98
CA PRO A 459 38.59 -22.62 7.36
C PRO A 459 38.00 -21.44 8.17
N LYS A 460 37.60 -21.73 9.41
CA LYS A 460 37.02 -20.73 10.34
C LYS A 460 38.10 -19.76 10.85
N PRO A 461 37.88 -18.44 10.81
CA PRO A 461 38.83 -17.48 11.38
C PRO A 461 38.73 -17.44 12.91
N VAL A 462 39.87 -17.59 13.58
CA VAL A 462 40.06 -17.30 15.01
C VAL A 462 40.25 -15.80 15.18
N TYR A 463 39.48 -15.15 16.05
CA TYR A 463 39.59 -13.72 16.38
C TYR A 463 40.38 -13.52 17.67
N ALA A 464 41.20 -12.47 17.75
CA ALA A 464 41.95 -12.06 18.94
C ALA A 464 41.25 -10.88 19.66
N GLU A 465 41.36 -10.86 20.98
CA GLU A 465 40.64 -9.94 21.89
C GLU A 465 40.95 -8.43 21.70
N PRO A 466 40.01 -7.52 22.02
CA PRO A 466 40.13 -6.09 21.76
C PRO A 466 41.13 -5.39 22.68
N GLY A 467 42.23 -4.87 22.12
CA GLY A 467 43.12 -3.94 22.83
C GLY A 467 44.57 -3.91 22.35
N GLN A 468 45.11 -5.05 21.91
CA GLN A 468 46.51 -5.18 21.45
C GLN A 468 46.69 -5.08 19.91
N ALA A 469 45.59 -4.98 19.15
CA ALA A 469 45.54 -5.24 17.71
C ALA A 469 46.32 -4.26 16.79
N ARG A 470 46.59 -3.01 17.21
CA ARG A 470 47.10 -1.97 16.29
C ARG A 470 48.55 -2.19 15.85
N VAL A 471 49.40 -2.69 16.74
CA VAL A 471 50.84 -2.91 16.49
C VAL A 471 51.11 -4.33 15.95
N GLN A 472 50.30 -5.29 16.37
CA GLN A 472 50.48 -6.71 16.01
C GLN A 472 50.09 -7.00 14.55
N ALA A 473 49.01 -6.38 14.03
CA ALA A 473 48.59 -6.56 12.64
C ALA A 473 49.65 -6.13 11.62
N LEU A 474 50.25 -4.93 11.82
CA LEU A 474 51.33 -4.41 10.98
C LEU A 474 52.64 -5.20 11.13
N ARG A 475 52.90 -5.79 12.31
CA ARG A 475 54.07 -6.67 12.54
C ARG A 475 53.93 -7.98 11.79
N MET A 476 52.73 -8.58 11.76
CA MET A 476 52.48 -9.84 11.05
C MET A 476 52.60 -9.71 9.53
N VAL A 477 52.15 -8.60 8.94
CA VAL A 477 52.25 -8.38 7.49
C VAL A 477 53.56 -7.74 7.06
N TRP A 478 54.40 -7.27 7.99
CA TRP A 478 55.66 -6.59 7.67
C TRP A 478 56.58 -7.40 6.73
N PRO A 479 56.73 -8.73 6.87
CA PRO A 479 57.51 -9.53 5.92
C PRO A 479 56.95 -9.51 4.48
N ILE A 480 55.63 -9.40 4.32
CA ILE A 480 54.97 -9.29 3.01
C ILE A 480 55.27 -7.91 2.40
N VAL A 481 55.19 -6.86 3.23
CA VAL A 481 55.53 -5.49 2.84
C VAL A 481 57.00 -5.37 2.44
N CYS A 482 57.93 -6.00 3.17
CA CYS A 482 59.34 -6.02 2.82
C CYS A 482 59.59 -6.67 1.45
N ARG A 483 59.03 -7.87 1.19
CA ARG A 483 59.13 -8.51 -0.13
C ARG A 483 58.61 -7.62 -1.25
N ARG A 484 57.47 -6.97 -1.02
CA ARG A 484 56.89 -6.05 -2.00
C ARG A 484 57.76 -4.82 -2.27
N LEU A 485 58.44 -4.31 -1.24
CA LEU A 485 59.37 -3.20 -1.35
C LEU A 485 60.72 -3.61 -1.97
N GLU A 486 61.13 -4.86 -1.82
CA GLU A 486 62.31 -5.43 -2.48
C GLU A 486 62.07 -5.55 -3.99
N GLU A 487 60.88 -6.02 -4.39
CA GLU A 487 60.47 -6.10 -5.79
C GLU A 487 60.24 -4.71 -6.41
N PHE A 488 59.60 -3.79 -5.67
CA PHE A 488 59.22 -2.46 -6.15
C PHE A 488 59.59 -1.35 -5.14
N PRO A 489 60.86 -0.92 -5.06
CA PRO A 489 61.33 0.05 -4.06
C PRO A 489 60.61 1.41 -4.11
N ASN A 490 60.09 1.77 -5.29
CA ASN A 490 59.44 3.05 -5.59
C ASN A 490 57.90 3.04 -5.40
N ILE A 491 57.30 1.92 -4.98
CA ILE A 491 55.84 1.81 -4.81
C ILE A 491 55.27 2.84 -3.82
N ASN A 492 54.11 3.42 -4.11
CA ASN A 492 53.51 4.41 -3.21
C ASN A 492 53.01 3.72 -1.91
N ALA A 493 53.26 4.32 -0.75
CA ALA A 493 52.76 3.80 0.53
C ALA A 493 51.22 3.75 0.58
N THR A 494 50.52 4.59 -0.19
CA THR A 494 49.06 4.52 -0.37
C THR A 494 48.64 3.29 -1.15
N GLN A 495 49.31 3.00 -2.27
CA GLN A 495 49.05 1.79 -3.06
C GLN A 495 49.34 0.54 -2.23
N LEU A 496 50.46 0.53 -1.51
CA LEU A 496 50.82 -0.59 -0.64
C LEU A 496 49.81 -0.79 0.51
N PHE A 497 49.22 0.30 1.03
CA PHE A 497 48.15 0.22 2.03
C PHE A 497 46.82 -0.28 1.44
N GLU A 498 46.48 0.13 0.22
CA GLU A 498 45.30 -0.36 -0.51
C GLU A 498 45.44 -1.85 -0.86
N GLU A 499 46.61 -2.29 -1.33
CA GLU A 499 46.93 -3.71 -1.55
C GLU A 499 46.75 -4.53 -0.25
N LEU A 500 47.23 -4.02 0.90
CA LEU A 500 47.03 -4.69 2.19
C LEU A 500 45.55 -4.73 2.62
N CYS A 501 44.77 -3.69 2.34
CA CYS A 501 43.33 -3.68 2.61
C CYS A 501 42.56 -4.67 1.74
N VAL A 502 43.00 -4.87 0.50
CA VAL A 502 42.42 -5.86 -0.43
C VAL A 502 42.81 -7.28 -0.01
N GLN A 503 44.08 -7.51 0.31
CA GLN A 503 44.57 -8.84 0.72
C GLN A 503 44.05 -9.26 2.10
N PHE A 504 43.80 -8.30 3.00
CA PHE A 504 43.28 -8.56 4.35
C PHE A 504 42.08 -7.66 4.67
N PRO A 505 40.89 -7.94 4.09
CA PRO A 505 39.69 -7.13 4.30
C PRO A 505 39.33 -7.01 5.78
N GLY A 506 39.03 -5.79 6.23
CA GLY A 506 38.61 -5.52 7.61
C GLY A 506 39.73 -5.54 8.67
N ARG A 507 40.97 -5.93 8.32
CA ARG A 507 42.11 -5.95 9.27
C ARG A 507 42.89 -4.65 9.36
N PHE A 508 42.83 -3.81 8.33
CA PHE A 508 43.53 -2.53 8.28
C PHE A 508 42.55 -1.37 8.24
N THR A 509 42.79 -0.36 9.08
CA THR A 509 41.98 0.87 9.11
C THR A 509 42.85 2.08 8.80
N ARG A 510 42.26 3.17 8.29
CA ARG A 510 42.99 4.41 7.94
C ARG A 510 43.88 4.94 9.08
N LYS A 511 43.57 4.62 10.34
CA LYS A 511 44.37 5.00 11.52
C LYS A 511 45.79 4.39 11.52
N GLN A 512 46.02 3.27 10.83
CA GLN A 512 47.32 2.60 10.74
C GLN A 512 48.21 3.08 9.58
N TYR A 513 47.64 3.86 8.65
CA TYR A 513 48.35 4.35 7.45
C TYR A 513 49.62 5.14 7.81
N LYS A 514 49.54 6.07 8.77
CA LYS A 514 50.70 6.87 9.20
C LYS A 514 51.84 6.01 9.76
N THR A 515 51.50 4.94 10.46
CA THR A 515 52.49 3.99 11.02
C THR A 515 53.16 3.16 9.93
N LEU A 516 52.39 2.71 8.92
CA LEU A 516 52.95 2.05 7.74
C LEU A 516 53.92 2.97 7.00
N VAL A 517 53.51 4.22 6.72
CA VAL A 517 54.35 5.22 6.03
C VAL A 517 55.69 5.41 6.74
N ARG A 518 55.68 5.56 8.07
CA ARG A 518 56.91 5.69 8.87
C ARG A 518 57.84 4.49 8.71
N ARG A 519 57.31 3.26 8.82
CA ARG A 519 58.11 2.04 8.66
C ARG A 519 58.64 1.86 7.24
N VAL A 520 57.86 2.19 6.21
CA VAL A 520 58.31 2.14 4.80
C VAL A 520 59.45 3.14 4.57
N ASN A 521 59.38 4.34 5.16
CA ASN A 521 60.47 5.30 5.08
C ASN A 521 61.76 4.80 5.77
N LEU A 522 61.63 4.18 6.95
CA LEU A 522 62.76 3.53 7.64
C LEU A 522 63.37 2.40 6.81
N TRP A 523 62.53 1.54 6.21
CA TRP A 523 62.98 0.48 5.32
C TRP A 523 63.75 1.05 4.13
N ARG A 524 63.27 2.14 3.52
CA ARG A 524 63.94 2.81 2.40
C ARG A 524 65.29 3.43 2.78
N GLN A 525 65.40 3.97 3.99
CA GLN A 525 66.68 4.46 4.52
C GLN A 525 67.68 3.30 4.64
N ALA A 526 67.25 2.18 5.21
CA ALA A 526 68.07 0.96 5.29
C ALA A 526 68.41 0.38 3.90
N ALA A 527 67.47 0.40 2.96
CA ALA A 527 67.69 -0.08 1.59
C ALA A 527 68.72 0.77 0.84
N ARG A 528 68.70 2.10 1.02
CA ARG A 528 69.72 3.01 0.48
C ARG A 528 71.10 2.71 1.07
N ALA A 529 71.19 2.44 2.37
CA ALA A 529 72.43 2.02 3.00
C ALA A 529 72.97 0.68 2.47
N ARG A 530 72.11 -0.17 1.90
CA ARG A 530 72.47 -1.43 1.23
C ARG A 530 72.72 -1.29 -0.29
N GLY A 531 72.74 -0.07 -0.83
CA GLY A 531 73.01 0.18 -2.26
C GLY A 531 71.80 0.02 -3.19
N VAL A 532 70.56 -0.10 -2.68
CA VAL A 532 69.35 -0.18 -3.52
C VAL A 532 68.98 1.21 -4.04
N VAL A 533 68.85 1.36 -5.37
CA VAL A 533 68.45 2.61 -6.03
C VAL A 533 66.97 2.90 -5.79
N VAL A 534 66.66 3.71 -4.78
CA VAL A 534 65.30 4.20 -4.49
C VAL A 534 65.14 5.60 -5.10
N GLY A 535 64.45 5.68 -6.25
CA GLY A 535 64.23 6.91 -7.02
C GLY A 535 63.37 7.96 -6.29
N PRO A 536 63.35 9.21 -6.78
CA PRO A 536 62.59 10.30 -6.17
C PRO A 536 61.07 10.03 -6.24
N LYS A 537 60.35 10.42 -5.18
CA LYS A 537 58.90 10.26 -5.08
C LYS A 537 58.23 11.12 -6.17
N THR A 538 57.50 10.49 -7.09
CA THR A 538 56.61 11.18 -8.02
C THR A 538 55.37 11.68 -7.28
N TYR A 539 55.45 12.85 -6.67
CA TYR A 539 54.27 13.54 -6.19
C TYR A 539 53.58 14.22 -7.38
N ARG A 540 52.31 13.88 -7.65
CA ARG A 540 51.42 14.83 -8.34
C ARG A 540 51.29 16.02 -7.40
N ARG A 541 51.89 17.17 -7.73
CA ARG A 541 51.62 18.42 -7.01
C ARG A 541 50.11 18.67 -7.12
N LEU A 542 49.41 18.64 -5.99
CA LEU A 542 48.08 19.25 -5.89
C LEU A 542 48.32 20.74 -6.16
N ASN A 543 47.77 21.21 -7.28
CA ASN A 543 47.88 22.59 -7.69
C ASN A 543 47.00 23.42 -6.74
N ASP A 544 47.60 24.28 -5.90
CA ASP A 544 46.91 25.16 -4.94
C ASP A 544 46.20 26.36 -5.61
N LYS A 545 46.02 26.33 -6.93
CA LYS A 545 45.16 27.29 -7.61
C LYS A 545 43.72 27.04 -7.17
N PRO A 546 42.98 28.03 -6.63
CA PRO A 546 41.55 27.87 -6.44
C PRO A 546 40.96 27.49 -7.80
N ARG A 547 40.37 26.29 -7.89
CA ARG A 547 39.61 25.92 -9.09
C ARG A 547 38.47 26.91 -9.16
N GLY A 548 38.61 27.94 -9.99
CA GLY A 548 37.52 28.84 -10.34
C GLY A 548 36.28 28.00 -10.65
N ARG A 549 35.10 28.47 -10.23
CA ARG A 549 33.83 27.77 -10.40
C ARG A 549 33.70 27.42 -11.89
N ARG A 550 33.95 26.15 -12.23
CA ARG A 550 33.95 25.68 -13.63
C ARG A 550 32.60 26.09 -14.22
N PRO A 551 32.56 26.79 -15.37
CA PRO A 551 31.30 27.17 -15.99
C PRO A 551 30.41 25.94 -16.11
N ASP A 552 29.15 26.07 -15.70
CA ASP A 552 28.24 24.95 -15.65
C ASP A 552 27.91 24.49 -17.08
N ILE A 553 28.51 23.37 -17.48
CA ILE A 553 28.50 22.86 -18.86
C ILE A 553 27.09 22.61 -19.38
N PHE A 554 26.14 22.23 -18.51
CA PHE A 554 24.78 21.96 -18.92
C PHE A 554 23.88 23.20 -18.84
N LYS A 555 24.38 24.39 -18.45
CA LYS A 555 23.56 25.60 -18.25
C LYS A 555 22.72 25.93 -19.49
N ASP A 556 23.34 25.88 -20.66
CA ASP A 556 22.72 26.30 -21.93
C ASP A 556 21.52 25.43 -22.33
N HIS A 557 21.53 24.13 -21.99
CA HIS A 557 20.45 23.19 -22.36
C HIS A 557 19.75 22.58 -21.13
N TRP A 558 19.93 23.15 -19.94
CA TRP A 558 19.37 22.59 -18.71
C TRP A 558 17.85 22.68 -18.69
N GLU A 559 17.25 23.74 -19.23
CA GLU A 559 15.79 23.87 -19.28
C GLU A 559 15.16 22.80 -20.16
N GLU A 560 15.79 22.45 -21.28
CA GLU A 560 15.35 21.35 -22.14
C GLU A 560 15.54 20.00 -21.44
N MET A 561 16.69 19.78 -20.80
CA MET A 561 16.94 18.58 -19.99
C MET A 561 15.92 18.45 -18.85
N ALA A 562 15.58 19.55 -18.20
CA ALA A 562 14.58 19.60 -17.14
C ALA A 562 13.18 19.27 -17.69
N ARG A 563 12.82 19.75 -18.89
CA ARG A 563 11.55 19.38 -19.56
C ARG A 563 11.50 17.88 -19.86
N CYS A 564 12.58 17.29 -20.34
CA CYS A 564 12.68 15.83 -20.52
C CYS A 564 12.48 15.08 -19.19
N LEU A 565 13.02 15.60 -18.08
CA LEU A 565 12.80 15.03 -16.75
C LEU A 565 11.38 15.27 -16.21
N GLU A 566 10.70 16.36 -16.58
CA GLU A 566 9.30 16.59 -16.22
C GLU A 566 8.37 15.58 -16.91
N GLU A 567 8.67 15.24 -18.17
CA GLU A 567 7.97 14.21 -18.95
C GLU A 567 8.35 12.78 -18.50
N ARG A 568 9.64 12.52 -18.26
CA ARG A 568 10.19 11.21 -17.86
C ARG A 568 11.07 11.34 -16.60
N PRO A 569 10.47 11.38 -15.39
CA PRO A 569 11.22 11.61 -14.14
C PRO A 569 12.22 10.49 -13.78
N ASP A 570 11.95 9.28 -14.24
CA ASP A 570 12.78 8.08 -14.05
C ASP A 570 13.99 8.04 -14.98
N GLN A 571 14.01 8.84 -16.05
CA GLN A 571 15.10 8.88 -17.02
C GLN A 571 16.44 9.04 -16.29
N THR A 572 17.35 8.12 -16.57
CA THR A 572 18.67 8.13 -15.94
C THR A 572 19.50 9.28 -16.49
N ALA A 573 20.42 9.80 -15.69
CA ALA A 573 21.38 10.80 -16.18
C ALA A 573 22.20 10.28 -17.37
N LEU A 574 22.38 8.97 -17.52
CA LEU A 574 23.05 8.39 -18.68
C LEU A 574 22.19 8.47 -19.93
N GLU A 575 20.93 8.04 -19.86
CA GLU A 575 19.99 8.13 -20.99
C GLU A 575 19.78 9.58 -21.42
N LEU A 576 19.63 10.49 -20.46
CA LEU A 576 19.51 11.92 -20.73
C LEU A 576 20.79 12.48 -21.38
N LEU A 577 21.97 12.05 -20.95
CA LEU A 577 23.23 12.46 -21.57
C LEU A 577 23.35 11.94 -23.00
N VAL A 578 23.01 10.67 -23.24
CA VAL A 578 23.07 10.05 -24.57
C VAL A 578 22.08 10.72 -25.52
N GLU A 579 20.87 11.01 -25.06
CA GLU A 579 19.87 11.75 -25.85
C GLU A 579 20.39 13.13 -26.27
N PHE A 580 21.00 13.87 -25.34
CA PHE A 580 21.57 15.19 -25.63
C PHE A 580 22.88 15.13 -26.41
N GLN A 581 23.61 14.02 -26.40
CA GLN A 581 24.74 13.79 -27.31
C GLN A 581 24.26 13.59 -28.75
N VAL A 582 23.14 12.91 -28.96
CA VAL A 582 22.53 12.74 -30.28
C VAL A 582 21.95 14.06 -30.78
N ARG A 583 21.25 14.81 -29.91
CA ARG A 583 20.65 16.11 -30.27
C ARG A 583 21.70 17.21 -30.52
N TYR A 584 22.82 17.16 -29.78
CA TYR A 584 23.93 18.12 -29.92
C TYR A 584 25.28 17.39 -30.06
N PRO A 585 25.59 16.85 -31.26
CA PRO A 585 26.85 16.15 -31.50
C PRO A 585 28.07 16.99 -31.13
N GLY A 586 29.03 16.39 -30.41
CA GLY A 586 30.28 17.05 -30.01
C GLY A 586 30.17 18.00 -28.80
N ARG A 587 28.97 18.35 -28.34
CA ARG A 587 28.78 19.26 -27.19
C ARG A 587 28.95 18.57 -25.83
N TYR A 588 28.56 17.30 -25.73
CA TYR A 588 28.54 16.53 -24.48
C TYR A 588 29.39 15.25 -24.54
N SER A 589 29.99 14.87 -23.41
CA SER A 589 30.84 13.68 -23.28
C SER A 589 30.45 12.84 -22.07
N LEU A 590 30.61 11.51 -22.15
CA LEU A 590 30.38 10.58 -21.04
C LEU A 590 31.18 10.94 -19.76
N HIS A 591 32.31 11.63 -19.89
CA HIS A 591 33.08 12.13 -18.74
C HIS A 591 32.31 13.13 -17.86
N GLN A 592 31.26 13.74 -18.40
CA GLN A 592 30.40 14.70 -17.70
C GLN A 592 29.23 14.01 -16.97
N LEU A 593 29.08 12.69 -17.11
CA LEU A 593 27.99 11.91 -16.52
C LEU A 593 27.84 12.13 -15.02
N HIS A 594 28.94 12.15 -14.27
CA HIS A 594 28.88 12.36 -12.82
C HIS A 594 28.34 13.75 -12.44
N THR A 595 28.65 14.77 -13.23
CA THR A 595 28.13 16.13 -13.02
C THR A 595 26.63 16.17 -13.33
N LEU A 596 26.20 15.51 -14.41
CA LEU A 596 24.77 15.42 -14.74
C LEU A 596 24.00 14.62 -13.70
N GLN A 597 24.55 13.49 -13.21
CA GLN A 597 23.97 12.70 -12.12
C GLN A 597 23.70 13.55 -10.87
N LYS A 598 24.64 14.41 -10.48
CA LYS A 598 24.42 15.35 -9.36
C LYS A 598 23.30 16.33 -9.64
N ARG A 599 23.24 16.87 -10.86
CA ARG A 599 22.23 17.86 -11.26
C ARG A 599 20.83 17.25 -11.34
N VAL A 600 20.71 16.04 -11.91
CA VAL A 600 19.47 15.25 -11.92
C VAL A 600 19.03 14.90 -10.50
N ARG A 601 19.95 14.52 -9.60
CA ARG A 601 19.60 14.27 -8.19
C ARG A 601 19.04 15.53 -7.53
N ALA A 602 19.73 16.67 -7.67
CA ALA A 602 19.25 17.94 -7.13
C ALA A 602 17.88 18.34 -7.70
N TRP A 603 17.67 18.13 -9.01
CA TRP A 603 16.39 18.35 -9.66
C TRP A 603 15.28 17.46 -9.07
N ARG A 604 15.55 16.16 -8.85
CA ARG A 604 14.58 15.23 -8.26
C ARG A 604 14.21 15.64 -6.83
N GLN A 605 15.18 16.07 -6.02
CA GLN A 605 14.93 16.63 -4.69
C GLN A 605 14.04 17.87 -4.76
N GLN A 606 14.35 18.80 -5.66
CA GLN A 606 13.51 19.99 -5.89
C GLN A 606 12.11 19.63 -6.41
N ALA A 607 11.97 18.60 -7.25
CA ALA A 607 10.67 18.14 -7.73
C ALA A 607 9.82 17.59 -6.58
N VAL A 608 10.40 16.81 -5.67
CA VAL A 608 9.73 16.38 -4.43
C VAL A 608 9.36 17.57 -3.57
N GLN A 609 10.24 18.55 -3.39
CA GLN A 609 9.92 19.78 -2.66
C GLN A 609 8.80 20.59 -3.31
N ARG A 610 8.73 20.67 -4.65
CA ARG A 610 7.61 21.31 -5.39
C ARG A 610 6.29 20.57 -5.14
N LEU A 611 6.30 19.24 -5.27
CA LEU A 611 5.14 18.39 -4.96
C LEU A 611 4.66 18.62 -3.51
N ILE A 612 5.60 18.70 -2.57
CA ILE A 612 5.32 18.94 -1.15
C ILE A 612 4.81 20.38 -0.89
N GLY A 613 5.39 21.38 -1.56
CA GLY A 613 5.00 22.79 -1.43
C GLY A 613 3.57 23.04 -1.89
N GLU A 614 3.15 22.36 -2.96
CA GLU A 614 1.78 22.43 -3.49
C GLU A 614 0.73 21.85 -2.53
N VAL A 615 1.06 20.85 -1.70
CA VAL A 615 0.17 20.38 -0.61
C VAL A 615 -0.15 21.50 0.37
N SER A 616 0.87 22.31 0.68
CA SER A 616 0.78 23.34 1.71
C SER A 616 0.01 24.57 1.22
N SER A 617 -0.07 24.79 -0.09
CA SER A 617 -0.84 25.88 -0.71
C SER A 617 -2.27 25.48 -1.13
N LEU A 618 -2.51 24.23 -1.54
CA LEU A 618 -3.83 23.76 -2.01
C LEU A 618 -4.81 23.40 -0.88
N ALA A 619 -4.34 23.33 0.37
CA ALA A 619 -5.18 23.12 1.53
C ALA A 619 -4.88 24.22 2.57
N PRO A 620 -5.63 25.34 2.60
CA PRO A 620 -5.43 26.39 3.61
C PRO A 620 -5.61 25.88 5.06
N TYR A 621 -6.26 24.73 5.26
CA TYR A 621 -6.27 24.03 6.56
C TYR A 621 -4.89 23.48 6.97
N VAL A 622 -3.99 23.19 6.03
CA VAL A 622 -2.62 22.67 6.24
C VAL A 622 -1.61 23.79 6.53
N ALA A 623 -1.84 25.03 6.06
CA ALA A 623 -0.97 26.16 6.40
C ALA A 623 -0.98 26.47 7.91
N SER A 624 -2.09 26.18 8.59
CA SER A 624 -2.20 26.32 10.05
C SER A 624 -1.36 25.29 10.83
N ASP A 625 -1.02 24.15 10.22
CA ASP A 625 -0.30 23.05 10.88
C ASP A 625 1.20 23.32 10.97
N SER A 626 1.83 23.88 9.92
CA SER A 626 3.30 24.03 9.88
C SER A 626 3.81 25.25 10.67
N ALA A 627 3.06 26.36 10.68
CA ALA A 627 3.48 27.60 11.35
C ALA A 627 3.23 27.59 12.87
N ARG A 628 2.30 26.75 13.36
CA ARG A 628 1.94 26.64 14.78
C ARG A 628 2.61 25.47 15.51
N LEU A 629 3.26 24.53 14.79
CA LEU A 629 4.01 23.42 15.40
C LEU A 629 5.49 23.73 15.69
N ALA A 630 6.02 24.83 15.15
CA ALA A 630 7.40 25.25 15.40
C ALA A 630 7.53 26.34 16.48
N SER A 631 6.40 26.80 17.04
CA SER A 631 6.32 27.95 17.96
C SER A 631 5.72 27.61 19.34
N GLY A 632 5.71 26.33 19.74
CA GLY A 632 5.23 25.88 21.05
C GLY A 632 6.15 24.89 21.71
#